data_AF-A0A925L781-F1
#
_entry.id   AF-A0A925L781-F1
#
_cell.length_a   1.000
_cell.length_b   1.000
_cell.length_c   1.000
_cell.angle_alpha   90.00
_cell.angle_beta   90.00
_cell.angle_gamma   90.00
#
_symmetry.space_group_name_H-M   'P 1'
#
loop_
_entity.id
_entity.type
_entity.pdbx_description
1 polymer ?
#
loop_
_entity_poly.entity_id
_entity_poly.type
_entity_poly.pdbx_seq_one_letter_code
_entity_poly.pdbx_strand_id
1 'polypeptide(L)' 'MITELEFKSLAAEGYNRIPLMAEAFADLETPLSLYLKLAYGSGSGKHSFLLESVVGGERFGRYSFIGLPART' A
#
# COMPACT_ATOMS: atom_id res chain seq x y z
N MET A 1 -9.57 -6.58 9.58
CA MET A 1 -9.72 -5.11 9.60
C MET A 1 -9.95 -4.67 11.03
N ILE A 2 -9.34 -3.57 11.46
CA ILE A 2 -9.57 -3.00 12.78
C ILE A 2 -10.93 -2.30 12.81
N THR A 3 -11.69 -2.51 13.89
CA THR A 3 -12.94 -1.80 14.14
C THR A 3 -12.68 -0.39 14.67
N GLU A 4 -13.69 0.48 14.61
CA GLU A 4 -13.58 1.83 15.20
C GLU A 4 -13.28 1.79 16.71
N LEU A 5 -13.85 0.81 17.43
CA LEU A 5 -13.62 0.65 18.85
C LEU A 5 -12.17 0.27 19.17
N GLU A 6 -11.61 -0.68 18.43
CA GLU A 6 -10.21 -1.08 18.57
C GLU A 6 -9.25 0.06 18.20
N PHE A 7 -9.55 0.83 17.15
CA PHE A 7 -8.76 2.01 16.79
C PHE A 7 -8.73 3.03 17.93
N LYS A 8 -9.90 3.33 18.53
CA LYS A 8 -10.00 4.25 19.67
C LYS A 8 -9.27 3.73 20.90
N SER A 9 -9.29 2.42 21.16
CA SER A 9 -8.51 1.80 22.24
C SER A 9 -7.02 2.05 22.05
N LEU A 10 -6.47 1.73 20.88
CA LEU A 10 -5.06 1.95 20.57
C LEU A 10 -4.68 3.44 20.66
N ALA A 11 -5.55 4.34 20.22
CA ALA A 11 -5.30 5.78 20.37
C ALA A 11 -5.22 6.20 21.85
N ALA A 12 -6.10 5.65 22.72
CA ALA A 12 -6.08 5.91 24.16
C ALA A 12 -4.84 5.32 24.86
N GLU A 13 -4.25 4.25 24.32
CA GLU A 13 -2.97 3.69 24.76
C GLU A 13 -1.75 4.57 24.37
N GLY A 14 -1.96 5.59 23.54
CA GLY A 14 -0.93 6.55 23.16
C GLY A 14 -0.25 6.28 21.81
N TYR A 15 -0.73 5.31 21.02
CA TYR A 15 -0.22 5.09 19.67
C TYR A 15 -0.62 6.25 18.73
N ASN A 16 0.37 6.87 18.08
CA ASN A 16 0.16 8.02 17.19
C ASN A 16 0.16 7.68 15.68
N ARG A 17 0.35 6.40 15.33
CA ARG A 17 0.31 5.87 13.96
C ARG A 17 -0.36 4.50 13.97
N ILE A 18 -1.64 4.46 13.63
CA ILE A 18 -2.44 3.23 13.62
C ILE A 18 -2.85 2.96 12.16
N PRO A 19 -2.41 1.85 11.54
CA PRO A 19 -2.72 1.55 10.15
C PRO A 19 -4.18 1.11 10.01
N LEU A 20 -4.88 1.72 9.04
CA LEU A 20 -6.17 1.22 8.56
C LEU A 20 -5.91 0.40 7.30
N MET A 21 -6.32 -0.87 7.32
CA MET A 21 -6.06 -1.81 6.25
C MET A 21 -7.37 -2.33 5.67
N ALA A 22 -7.42 -2.47 4.36
CA ALA A 22 -8.47 -3.16 3.62
C ALA A 22 -7.82 -4.11 2.61
N GLU A 23 -8.50 -5.22 2.32
CA GLU A 23 -8.05 -6.22 1.36
C GLU A 23 -9.02 -6.25 0.18
N ALA A 24 -8.48 -6.44 -1.02
CA ALA A 24 -9.24 -6.50 -2.26
C ALA A 24 -8.64 -7.56 -3.19
N PHE A 25 -9.48 -8.16 -4.04
CA PHE A 25 -9.03 -9.08 -5.08
C PHE A 25 -8.30 -8.32 -6.18
N ALA A 26 -7.18 -8.87 -6.64
CA ALA A 26 -6.34 -8.30 -7.67
C ALA A 26 -5.78 -9.39 -8.61
N ASP A 27 -6.50 -10.50 -8.76
CA ASP A 27 -6.03 -11.70 -9.49
C ASP A 27 -5.70 -11.43 -10.96
N LEU A 28 -6.29 -10.38 -11.55
CA LEU A 28 -6.06 -9.94 -12.92
C LEU A 28 -5.06 -8.78 -13.03
N GLU A 29 -4.46 -8.38 -11.91
CA GLU A 29 -3.51 -7.29 -11.88
C GLU A 29 -2.09 -7.79 -11.67
N THR A 30 -1.14 -7.06 -12.23
CA THR A 30 0.27 -7.15 -11.85
C THR A 30 0.61 -5.96 -10.95
N PRO A 31 1.71 -6.01 -10.18
CA PRO A 31 2.14 -4.85 -9.40
C PRO A 31 2.29 -3.58 -10.26
N LEU A 32 2.79 -3.72 -11.49
CA LEU A 32 2.90 -2.59 -12.42
C LEU A 32 1.53 -2.07 -12.88
N SER A 33 0.57 -2.94 -13.20
CA SER A 33 -0.77 -2.48 -13.60
C SER A 33 -1.49 -1.76 -12.45
N LEU A 34 -1.35 -2.26 -11.21
CA LEU A 34 -1.85 -1.59 -10.02
C LEU A 34 -1.18 -0.23 -9.80
N TYR A 35 0.15 -0.16 -9.93
CA TYR A 35 0.87 1.10 -9.77
C TYR A 35 0.35 2.16 -10.74
N LEU A 36 0.20 1.81 -12.03
CA LEU A 36 -0.33 2.74 -13.04
C LEU A 36 -1.76 3.17 -12.70
N LYS A 37 -2.63 2.24 -12.32
CA LYS A 37 -4.03 2.55 -11.95
C LYS A 37 -4.12 3.45 -10.71
N LEU A 38 -3.35 3.15 -9.66
CA LEU A 38 -3.44 3.86 -8.39
C LEU A 38 -2.72 5.22 -8.41
N ALA A 39 -1.53 5.29 -9.01
CA ALA A 39 -0.71 6.49 -8.99
C ALA A 39 -1.06 7.49 -10.11
N TYR A 40 -1.51 6.99 -11.27
CA TYR A 40 -1.83 7.82 -12.44
C TYR A 40 -3.32 7.88 -12.78
N GLY A 41 -4.16 6.98 -12.25
CA GLY A 41 -5.60 7.00 -12.54
C GLY A 41 -6.36 8.21 -11.98
N SER A 42 -5.81 8.85 -10.93
CA SER A 42 -6.41 10.03 -10.27
C SER A 42 -5.48 11.24 -10.18
N GLY A 43 -4.28 11.15 -10.79
CA GLY A 43 -3.23 12.16 -10.67
C GLY A 43 -2.09 11.96 -11.65
N SER A 44 -0.94 12.62 -11.41
CA SER A 44 0.22 12.57 -12.32
C SER A 44 1.30 11.57 -11.92
N GLY A 45 1.07 10.73 -10.90
CA GLY A 45 2.10 9.85 -10.33
C GLY A 45 3.24 10.58 -9.60
N LYS A 46 3.15 11.91 -9.43
CA LYS A 46 4.20 12.69 -8.75
C LYS A 46 4.31 12.27 -7.28
N HIS A 47 5.53 11.99 -6.83
CA HIS A 47 5.82 11.49 -5.47
C HIS A 47 5.17 10.15 -5.14
N SER A 48 5.01 9.28 -6.15
CA SER A 48 4.64 7.88 -5.97
C SER A 48 5.82 6.96 -6.30
N PHE A 49 5.76 5.71 -5.84
CA PHE A 49 6.79 4.71 -6.14
C PHE A 49 6.19 3.30 -6.25
N LEU A 50 6.90 2.44 -6.99
CA LEU A 50 6.72 0.98 -6.99
C LEU A 50 8.06 0.35 -6.61
N LEU A 51 8.05 -0.47 -5.56
CA LEU A 51 9.20 -1.27 -5.15
C LEU A 51 8.89 -2.74 -5.37
N GLU A 52 9.73 -3.41 -6.15
CA GLU A 52 9.67 -4.84 -6.41
C GLU A 52 10.99 -5.48 -6.01
N SER A 53 10.90 -6.70 -5.45
CA SER A 53 12.08 -7.46 -5.05
C SER A 53 12.30 -8.61 -6.02
N VAL A 54 13.57 -8.88 -6.36
CA VAL A 54 13.98 -10.03 -7.15
C VAL A 54 15.06 -10.81 -6.39
N VAL A 55 14.87 -12.12 -6.27
CA VAL A 55 15.82 -13.05 -5.66
C VAL A 55 16.63 -13.69 -6.77
N GLY A 56 17.95 -13.48 -6.75
CA GLY A 56 18.87 -14.06 -7.75
C GLY A 56 18.66 -13.54 -9.18
N GLY A 57 17.89 -12.45 -9.36
CA GLY A 57 17.62 -11.85 -10.68
C GLY A 57 16.47 -12.50 -11.47
N GLU A 58 15.92 -13.62 -11.01
CA GLU A 58 14.94 -14.40 -11.80
C GLU A 58 13.61 -14.61 -11.07
N ARG A 59 13.62 -14.64 -9.73
CA ARG A 59 12.41 -14.93 -8.95
C ARG A 59 11.87 -13.67 -8.31
N PHE A 60 10.67 -13.25 -8.69
CA PHE A 60 9.97 -12.17 -8.00
C PHE A 60 9.71 -12.52 -6.53
N GLY A 61 9.94 -11.55 -5.65
CA GLY A 61 9.58 -11.62 -4.24
C GLY A 61 8.07 -11.75 -4.07
N ARG A 62 7.64 -12.26 -2.90
CA ARG A 62 6.23 -12.47 -2.61
C ARG A 62 5.40 -11.17 -2.58
N TYR A 63 6.04 -10.04 -2.32
CA TYR A 63 5.39 -8.75 -2.12
C TYR A 63 6.05 -7.67 -2.98
N SER A 64 5.22 -6.81 -3.54
CA SER A 64 5.60 -5.51 -4.10
C SER A 64 4.92 -4.41 -3.27
N PHE A 65 5.56 -3.24 -3.16
CA PHE A 65 5.03 -2.12 -2.39
C PHE A 65 4.77 -0.92 -3.31
N ILE A 66 3.56 -0.36 -3.23
CA ILE A 66 3.19 0.87 -3.93
C ILE A 66 3.03 1.98 -2.90
N GLY A 67 3.82 3.04 -3.07
CA GLY A 67 3.67 4.28 -2.31
C GLY A 67 2.90 5.30 -3.11
N LEU A 68 1.84 5.87 -2.52
CA LEU A 68 1.05 6.95 -3.10
C LEU A 68 1.46 8.30 -2.53
N PRO A 69 1.12 9.42 -3.19
CA PRO A 69 1.48 10.75 -2.72
C PRO A 69 0.98 10.99 -1.29
N ALA A 70 1.90 11.30 -0.38
CA ALA A 70 1.60 11.65 1.00
C ALA A 70 1.97 13.11 1.27
N ARG A 71 1.17 13.79 2.09
CA ARG A 71 1.53 15.09 2.68
C ARG A 71 2.02 14.80 4.11
N THR A 72 3.18 15.35 4.46
CA THR A 72 3.75 15.26 5.81
C THR A 72 2.91 16.04 6.81
#